data_AF-A0A2S6RA62-F1
#
_entry.id   AF-A0A2S6RA62-F1
#
_cell.length_a   1.000
_cell.length_b   1.000
_cell.length_c   1.000
_cell.angle_alpha   90.00
_cell.angle_beta   90.00
_cell.angle_gamma   90.00
#
_symmetry.space_group_name_H-M   'P 1'
#
loop_
_entity.id
_entity.type
_entity.pdbx_description
1 polymer ?
#
loop_
_entity_poly.entity_id
_entity_poly.type
_entity_poly.pdbx_seq_one_letter_code
_entity_poly.pdbx_strand_id
1 'polypeptide(L)'
;MASFPFLTDNGAPPKPAEPERARRELDMWRQKADARSAGEPELATFMTEFAADDEGRLLLEAIFGNSPFLSQALHHDPALLRSAVNLGVEHTFNELLETLLAEQLWRRSRTEVMSGLRLAKRGAALAIALADIAGTWPLEKVCLSLSRFAEVSISIALNFLLTQAAKNGQMVLANPDDPESGCGIAILGMGKLGAGELN
;
A
#
# COMPACT_ATOMS: atom_id res chain seq x y z
N MET A 1 -26.69 -7.92 7.47
CA MET A 1 -25.96 -7.35 6.31
C MET A 1 -24.70 -6.76 6.88
N ALA A 2 -23.52 -7.16 6.39
CA ALA A 2 -22.30 -6.46 6.75
C ALA A 2 -22.46 -5.01 6.27
N SER A 3 -22.23 -4.04 7.15
CA SER A 3 -22.23 -2.62 6.78
C SER A 3 -20.79 -2.27 6.42
N PHE A 4 -20.60 -1.54 5.31
CA PHE A 4 -19.29 -1.05 4.89
C PHE A 4 -19.29 0.49 4.91
N PRO A 5 -19.20 1.13 6.09
CA PRO A 5 -19.41 2.57 6.26
C PRO A 5 -18.48 3.43 5.39
N PHE A 6 -17.32 2.89 5.01
CA PHE A 6 -16.37 3.59 4.14
C PHE A 6 -16.84 3.74 2.68
N LEU A 7 -17.83 2.94 2.24
CA LEU A 7 -18.39 2.95 0.87
C LEU A 7 -19.72 3.72 0.77
N THR A 8 -20.49 3.79 1.85
CA THR A 8 -21.86 4.33 1.84
C THR A 8 -21.93 5.85 1.71
N ASP A 9 -20.91 6.56 2.21
CA ASP A 9 -21.04 8.01 2.49
C ASP A 9 -20.52 8.91 1.36
N ASN A 10 -19.74 8.37 0.42
CA ASN A 10 -18.94 9.17 -0.53
C ASN A 10 -19.28 8.97 -2.01
N GLY A 11 -20.38 8.27 -2.31
CA GLY A 11 -20.83 7.99 -3.68
C GLY A 11 -20.33 6.67 -4.25
N ALA A 12 -20.88 6.27 -5.40
CA ALA A 12 -20.58 4.97 -5.99
C ALA A 12 -19.18 4.93 -6.62
N PRO A 13 -18.42 3.81 -6.47
CA PRO A 13 -17.14 3.61 -7.14
C PRO A 13 -17.23 3.78 -8.67
N PRO A 14 -16.13 4.15 -9.35
CA PRO A 14 -16.08 4.23 -10.79
C PRO A 14 -16.39 2.87 -11.43
N LYS A 15 -17.09 2.90 -12.56
CA LYS A 15 -17.39 1.68 -13.33
C LYS A 15 -16.09 1.04 -13.85
N PRO A 16 -16.05 -0.30 -14.00
CA PRO A 16 -14.91 -0.97 -14.60
C PRO A 16 -14.75 -0.59 -16.08
N ALA A 17 -13.58 -0.07 -16.47
CA ALA A 17 -13.23 0.17 -17.87
C ALA A 17 -13.14 -1.15 -18.67
N GLU A 18 -12.70 -2.24 -18.02
CA GLU A 18 -12.66 -3.59 -18.59
C GLU A 18 -13.55 -4.57 -17.79
N PRO A 19 -14.86 -4.65 -18.07
CA PRO A 19 -15.80 -5.51 -17.33
C PRO A 19 -15.44 -6.99 -17.36
N GLU A 20 -14.89 -7.48 -18.46
CA GLU A 20 -14.46 -8.89 -18.59
C GLU A 20 -13.24 -9.20 -17.71
N ARG A 21 -12.35 -8.23 -17.46
CA ARG A 21 -11.27 -8.41 -16.48
C ARG A 21 -11.85 -8.42 -15.06
N ALA A 22 -12.75 -7.48 -14.75
CA ALA A 22 -13.40 -7.41 -13.45
C ALA A 22 -14.06 -8.75 -13.07
N ARG A 23 -14.81 -9.36 -14.01
CA ARG A 23 -15.43 -10.68 -13.82
C ARG A 23 -14.42 -11.78 -13.52
N ARG A 24 -13.37 -11.91 -14.33
CA ARG A 24 -12.33 -12.94 -14.13
C ARG A 24 -11.60 -12.79 -12.80
N GLU A 25 -11.27 -11.57 -12.42
CA GLU A 25 -10.57 -11.30 -11.16
C GLU A 25 -11.49 -11.51 -9.94
N LEU A 26 -12.80 -11.22 -10.07
CA LEU A 26 -13.79 -11.51 -9.04
C LEU A 26 -13.98 -13.03 -8.84
N ASP A 27 -13.97 -13.81 -9.91
CA ASP A 27 -13.98 -15.27 -9.81
C ASP A 27 -12.71 -15.79 -9.15
N MET A 28 -11.54 -15.23 -9.51
CA MET A 28 -10.27 -15.53 -8.86
C MET A 28 -10.28 -15.17 -7.38
N TRP A 29 -10.89 -14.04 -7.00
CA TRP A 29 -11.05 -13.60 -5.61
C TRP A 29 -11.84 -14.63 -4.80
N ARG A 30 -12.96 -15.12 -5.33
CA ARG A 30 -13.79 -16.16 -4.68
C ARG A 30 -13.04 -17.48 -4.51
N GLN A 31 -12.37 -17.97 -5.57
CA GLN A 31 -11.54 -19.18 -5.48
C GLN A 31 -10.43 -19.06 -4.43
N LYS A 32 -9.83 -17.87 -4.34
CA LYS A 32 -8.82 -17.54 -3.35
C LYS A 32 -9.35 -17.39 -1.93
N ALA A 33 -10.61 -16.99 -1.75
CA ALA A 33 -11.28 -17.02 -0.46
C ALA A 33 -11.48 -18.48 -0.02
N ASP A 34 -12.03 -19.32 -0.90
CA ASP A 34 -12.27 -20.75 -0.63
C ASP A 34 -10.97 -21.47 -0.24
N ALA A 35 -9.90 -21.25 -0.99
CA ALA A 35 -8.58 -21.85 -0.73
C ALA A 35 -7.98 -21.44 0.64
N ARG A 36 -8.39 -20.31 1.20
CA ARG A 36 -7.94 -19.83 2.52
C ARG A 36 -8.79 -20.33 3.68
N SER A 37 -9.96 -20.92 3.42
CA SER A 37 -10.93 -21.29 4.48
C SER A 37 -10.36 -22.22 5.56
N ALA A 38 -9.37 -23.05 5.22
CA ALA A 38 -8.73 -23.96 6.18
C ALA A 38 -7.64 -23.30 7.05
N GLY A 39 -6.95 -22.28 6.53
CA GLY A 39 -5.81 -21.65 7.20
C GLY A 39 -6.12 -20.29 7.82
N GLU A 40 -6.99 -19.51 7.20
CA GLU A 40 -7.34 -18.15 7.58
C GLU A 40 -8.87 -17.95 7.48
N PRO A 41 -9.66 -18.64 8.32
CA PRO A 41 -11.11 -18.72 8.16
C PRO A 41 -11.79 -17.36 8.24
N GLU A 42 -11.36 -16.48 9.14
CA GLU A 42 -11.94 -15.12 9.26
C GLU A 42 -11.71 -14.27 8.01
N LEU A 43 -10.52 -14.36 7.41
CA LEU A 43 -10.18 -13.63 6.20
C LEU A 43 -10.95 -14.20 5.01
N ALA A 44 -11.07 -15.53 4.90
CA ALA A 44 -11.87 -16.18 3.89
C ALA A 44 -13.35 -15.77 3.99
N THR A 45 -13.93 -15.76 5.19
CA THR A 45 -15.30 -15.27 5.43
C THR A 45 -15.44 -13.82 5.00
N PHE A 46 -14.53 -12.93 5.42
CA PHE A 46 -14.54 -11.52 4.99
C PHE A 46 -14.53 -11.41 3.46
N MET A 47 -13.61 -12.10 2.78
CA MET A 47 -13.49 -12.04 1.32
C MET A 47 -14.79 -12.49 0.62
N THR A 48 -15.41 -13.55 1.12
CA THR A 48 -16.67 -14.09 0.58
C THR A 48 -17.83 -13.14 0.81
N GLU A 49 -17.99 -12.62 2.02
CA GLU A 49 -19.05 -11.68 2.38
C GLU A 49 -18.90 -10.36 1.60
N PHE A 50 -17.67 -9.84 1.50
CA PHE A 50 -17.38 -8.61 0.77
C PHE A 50 -17.70 -8.72 -0.72
N ALA A 51 -17.47 -9.88 -1.34
CA ALA A 51 -17.80 -10.12 -2.75
C ALA A 51 -19.29 -10.44 -2.99
N ALA A 52 -20.04 -10.81 -1.94
CA ALA A 52 -21.46 -11.08 -2.00
C ALA A 52 -22.30 -9.82 -1.78
N ASP A 53 -21.79 -8.88 -0.99
CA ASP A 53 -22.38 -7.56 -0.79
C ASP A 53 -22.33 -6.69 -2.06
N ASP A 54 -23.33 -5.84 -2.26
CA ASP A 54 -23.45 -5.02 -3.46
C ASP A 54 -22.37 -3.92 -3.52
N GLU A 55 -22.10 -3.23 -2.40
CA GLU A 55 -21.09 -2.17 -2.35
C GLU A 55 -19.68 -2.75 -2.42
N GLY A 56 -19.43 -3.81 -1.65
CA GLY A 56 -18.16 -4.51 -1.70
C GLY A 56 -17.86 -5.07 -3.08
N ARG A 57 -18.85 -5.66 -3.75
CA ARG A 57 -18.72 -6.13 -5.14
C ARG A 57 -18.43 -4.99 -6.11
N LEU A 58 -19.12 -3.85 -6.00
CA LEU A 58 -18.87 -2.69 -6.86
C LEU A 58 -17.44 -2.14 -6.70
N LEU A 59 -16.92 -2.10 -5.47
CA LEU A 59 -15.53 -1.71 -5.23
C LEU A 59 -14.54 -2.70 -5.85
N LEU A 60 -14.76 -4.01 -5.66
CA LEU A 60 -13.92 -5.04 -6.27
C LEU A 60 -13.92 -4.93 -7.80
N GLU A 61 -15.09 -4.77 -8.41
CA GLU A 61 -15.22 -4.59 -9.85
C GLU A 61 -14.49 -3.32 -10.33
N ALA A 62 -14.63 -2.21 -9.60
CA ALA A 62 -13.94 -0.96 -9.88
C ALA A 62 -12.41 -1.14 -9.87
N ILE A 63 -11.86 -1.81 -8.85
CA ILE A 63 -10.42 -2.07 -8.76
C ILE A 63 -9.98 -3.00 -9.90
N PHE A 64 -10.66 -4.13 -10.04
CA PHE A 64 -10.26 -5.19 -10.95
C PHE A 64 -10.40 -4.81 -12.42
N GLY A 65 -11.40 -4.00 -12.76
CA GLY A 65 -11.64 -3.54 -14.11
C GLY A 65 -10.76 -2.36 -14.55
N ASN A 66 -10.16 -1.62 -13.61
CA ASN A 66 -9.42 -0.40 -13.91
C ASN A 66 -7.91 -0.51 -13.70
N SER A 67 -7.40 -1.45 -12.89
CA SER A 67 -5.95 -1.53 -12.63
C SER A 67 -5.43 -2.95 -12.38
N PRO A 68 -4.69 -3.55 -13.34
CA PRO A 68 -4.01 -4.83 -13.13
C PRO A 68 -3.05 -4.82 -11.94
N PHE A 69 -2.40 -3.68 -11.68
CA PHE A 69 -1.49 -3.52 -10.57
C PHE A 69 -2.24 -3.60 -9.22
N LEU A 70 -3.37 -2.90 -9.09
CA LEU A 70 -4.18 -2.96 -7.87
C LEU A 70 -4.86 -4.32 -7.70
N SER A 71 -5.30 -4.98 -8.79
CA SER A 71 -5.78 -6.36 -8.72
C SER A 71 -4.72 -7.28 -8.12
N GLN A 72 -3.48 -7.21 -8.61
CA GLN A 72 -2.37 -8.01 -8.10
C GLN A 72 -2.05 -7.69 -6.64
N ALA A 73 -2.05 -6.41 -6.27
CA ALA A 73 -1.81 -5.98 -4.89
C ALA A 73 -2.89 -6.52 -3.94
N LEU A 74 -4.16 -6.38 -4.31
CA LEU A 74 -5.30 -6.83 -3.52
C LEU A 74 -5.37 -8.36 -3.41
N HIS A 75 -5.00 -9.07 -4.47
CA HIS A 75 -4.88 -10.53 -4.45
C HIS A 75 -3.73 -11.05 -3.60
N HIS A 76 -2.67 -10.26 -3.48
CA HIS A 76 -1.50 -10.58 -2.68
C HIS A 76 -1.80 -10.38 -1.19
N ASP A 77 -2.45 -9.27 -0.85
CA ASP A 77 -2.78 -8.90 0.52
C ASP A 77 -4.26 -8.47 0.66
N PRO A 78 -5.19 -9.43 0.72
CA PRO A 78 -6.60 -9.12 0.98
C PRO A 78 -6.86 -8.66 2.42
N ALA A 79 -5.93 -8.90 3.36
CA ALA A 79 -6.06 -8.45 4.75
C ALA A 79 -5.93 -6.93 4.87
N LEU A 80 -5.19 -6.29 3.97
CA LEU A 80 -5.14 -4.83 3.87
C LEU A 80 -6.51 -4.23 3.56
N LEU A 81 -7.28 -4.81 2.64
CA LEU A 81 -8.66 -4.39 2.38
C LEU A 81 -9.52 -4.57 3.64
N ARG A 82 -9.45 -5.73 4.29
CA ARG A 82 -10.16 -5.98 5.57
C ARG A 82 -9.84 -4.91 6.62
N SER A 83 -8.57 -4.54 6.74
CA SER A 83 -8.12 -3.51 7.68
C SER A 83 -8.65 -2.13 7.31
N ALA A 84 -8.58 -1.75 6.03
CA ALA A 84 -9.14 -0.50 5.53
C ALA A 84 -10.66 -0.40 5.75
N VAL A 85 -11.39 -1.50 5.60
CA VAL A 85 -12.83 -1.58 5.87
C VAL A 85 -13.13 -1.40 7.36
N ASN A 86 -12.38 -2.09 8.23
CA ASN A 86 -12.69 -2.17 9.66
C ASN A 86 -12.16 -0.99 10.47
N LEU A 87 -10.99 -0.46 10.10
CA LEU A 87 -10.24 0.56 10.84
C LEU A 87 -10.16 1.89 10.09
N GLY A 88 -10.50 1.90 8.80
CA GLY A 88 -10.39 3.07 7.93
C GLY A 88 -9.07 3.14 7.17
N VAL A 89 -9.12 3.65 5.94
CA VAL A 89 -7.97 3.79 5.04
C VAL A 89 -6.81 4.61 5.62
N GLU A 90 -7.12 5.61 6.44
CA GLU A 90 -6.13 6.46 7.10
C GLU A 90 -5.36 5.72 8.18
N HIS A 91 -6.04 4.92 8.99
CA HIS A 91 -5.38 4.07 9.96
C HIS A 91 -4.47 3.06 9.25
N THR A 92 -5.03 2.34 8.26
CA THR A 92 -4.28 1.33 7.50
C THR A 92 -3.04 1.90 6.81
N PHE A 93 -3.14 3.08 6.19
CA PHE A 93 -1.98 3.71 5.55
C PHE A 93 -0.90 4.14 6.56
N ASN A 94 -1.29 4.71 7.70
CA ASN A 94 -0.34 5.09 8.74
C ASN A 94 0.34 3.85 9.36
N GLU A 95 -0.41 2.79 9.64
CA GLU A 95 0.13 1.53 10.16
C GLU A 95 1.13 0.90 9.20
N LEU A 96 0.88 0.94 7.88
CA LEU A 96 1.83 0.49 6.86
C LEU A 96 3.14 1.28 6.90
N LEU A 97 3.07 2.61 7.03
CA LEU A 97 4.26 3.45 7.14
C LEU A 97 5.02 3.21 8.45
N GLU A 98 4.31 3.09 9.56
CA GLU A 98 4.89 2.82 10.87
C GLU A 98 5.60 1.46 10.89
N THR A 99 4.95 0.43 10.34
CA THR A 99 5.54 -0.91 10.20
C THR A 99 6.80 -0.86 9.35
N LEU A 100 6.75 -0.18 8.19
CA LEU A 100 7.90 -0.03 7.30
C LEU A 100 9.09 0.65 7.98
N LEU A 101 8.84 1.69 8.78
CA LEU A 101 9.87 2.39 9.55
C LEU A 101 10.44 1.49 10.67
N ALA A 102 9.57 0.75 11.37
CA ALA A 102 9.94 -0.14 12.46
C ALA A 102 10.73 -1.38 11.99
N GLU A 103 10.49 -1.87 10.77
CA GLU A 103 11.21 -3.02 10.19
C GLU A 103 12.72 -2.77 10.04
N GLN A 104 13.13 -1.49 10.00
CA GLN A 104 14.51 -1.06 9.77
C GLN A 104 15.14 -1.81 8.59
N LEU A 105 14.41 -1.89 7.47
CA LEU A 105 14.82 -2.63 6.27
C LEU A 105 16.25 -2.29 5.83
N TRP A 106 16.68 -1.05 6.05
CA TRP A 106 18.02 -0.56 5.77
C TRP A 106 19.17 -1.32 6.47
N ARG A 107 18.87 -2.12 7.52
CA ARG A 107 19.85 -3.00 8.19
C ARG A 107 19.99 -4.37 7.53
N ARG A 108 19.09 -4.74 6.62
CA ARG A 108 19.01 -6.06 5.97
C ARG A 108 19.94 -6.14 4.76
N SER A 109 19.94 -7.27 4.07
CA SER A 109 20.68 -7.42 2.81
C SER A 109 20.07 -6.53 1.71
N ARG A 110 20.87 -6.22 0.67
CA ARG A 110 20.40 -5.47 -0.51
C ARG A 110 19.12 -6.07 -1.09
N THR A 111 19.09 -7.39 -1.23
CA THR A 111 17.96 -8.11 -1.82
C THR A 111 16.70 -7.92 -0.97
N GLU A 112 16.81 -8.03 0.35
CA GLU A 112 15.71 -7.84 1.29
C GLU A 112 15.22 -6.39 1.34
N VAL A 113 16.11 -5.39 1.29
CA VAL A 113 15.72 -3.97 1.22
C VAL A 113 14.91 -3.73 -0.05
N MET A 114 15.42 -4.21 -1.19
CA MET A 114 14.78 -4.03 -2.48
C MET A 114 13.44 -4.77 -2.59
N SER A 115 13.30 -5.98 -2.02
CA SER A 115 12.03 -6.70 -2.01
C SER A 115 11.03 -6.07 -1.03
N GLY A 116 11.48 -5.68 0.17
CA GLY A 116 10.68 -5.02 1.19
C GLY A 116 10.09 -3.70 0.70
N LEU A 117 10.89 -2.83 0.09
CA LEU A 117 10.40 -1.57 -0.49
C LEU A 117 9.38 -1.79 -1.62
N ARG A 118 9.51 -2.86 -2.41
CA ARG A 118 8.51 -3.21 -3.44
C ARG A 118 7.22 -3.75 -2.82
N LEU A 119 7.30 -4.50 -1.73
CA LEU A 119 6.14 -4.96 -0.99
C LEU A 119 5.41 -3.78 -0.37
N ALA A 120 6.13 -2.90 0.33
CA ALA A 120 5.58 -1.70 0.94
C ALA A 120 4.94 -0.77 -0.11
N LYS A 121 5.56 -0.62 -1.29
CA LYS A 121 4.96 0.15 -2.40
C LYS A 121 3.61 -0.41 -2.83
N ARG A 122 3.47 -1.74 -2.91
CA ARG A 122 2.19 -2.37 -3.27
C ARG A 122 1.13 -2.10 -2.22
N GLY A 123 1.46 -2.26 -0.94
CA GLY A 123 0.53 -1.99 0.17
C GLY A 123 0.11 -0.52 0.23
N ALA A 124 1.07 0.40 0.22
CA ALA A 124 0.81 1.84 0.24
C ALA A 124 -0.05 2.28 -0.95
N ALA A 125 0.29 1.84 -2.17
CA ALA A 125 -0.49 2.18 -3.35
C ALA A 125 -1.92 1.61 -3.30
N LEU A 126 -2.11 0.42 -2.74
CA LEU A 126 -3.44 -0.16 -2.55
C LEU A 126 -4.25 0.64 -1.52
N ALA A 127 -3.69 0.95 -0.36
CA ALA A 127 -4.37 1.75 0.67
C ALA A 127 -4.78 3.13 0.16
N ILE A 128 -3.88 3.82 -0.54
CA ILE A 128 -4.13 5.13 -1.15
C ILE A 128 -5.20 5.04 -2.24
N ALA A 129 -5.11 4.04 -3.12
CA ALA A 129 -6.09 3.86 -4.19
C ALA A 129 -7.48 3.49 -3.65
N LEU A 130 -7.57 2.71 -2.57
CA LEU A 130 -8.84 2.44 -1.90
C LEU A 130 -9.48 3.75 -1.41
N ALA A 131 -8.68 4.66 -0.84
CA ALA A 131 -9.16 5.93 -0.36
C ALA A 131 -9.69 6.84 -1.49
N ASP A 132 -8.98 6.86 -2.62
CA ASP A 132 -9.33 7.61 -3.84
C ASP A 132 -10.61 7.05 -4.50
N ILE A 133 -10.64 5.73 -4.75
CA ILE A 133 -11.78 5.05 -5.40
C ILE A 133 -13.05 5.14 -4.55
N ALA A 134 -12.91 5.05 -3.22
CA ALA A 134 -14.03 5.20 -2.28
C ALA A 134 -14.39 6.67 -2.01
N GLY A 135 -13.71 7.65 -2.62
CA GLY A 135 -13.99 9.08 -2.43
C GLY A 135 -13.76 9.59 -1.01
N THR A 136 -13.06 8.83 -0.16
CA THR A 136 -12.83 9.18 1.26
C THR A 136 -11.75 10.24 1.43
N TRP A 137 -10.82 10.35 0.47
CA TRP A 137 -9.74 11.32 0.47
C TRP A 137 -9.88 12.31 -0.68
N PRO A 138 -9.64 13.61 -0.44
CA PRO A 138 -9.47 14.56 -1.53
C PRO A 138 -8.17 14.24 -2.30
N LEU A 139 -8.12 14.63 -3.58
CA LEU A 139 -6.98 14.36 -4.47
C LEU A 139 -5.65 14.87 -3.89
N GLU A 140 -5.67 16.01 -3.21
CA GLU A 140 -4.49 16.59 -2.56
C GLU A 140 -3.93 15.64 -1.49
N LYS A 141 -4.79 14.95 -0.72
CA LYS A 141 -4.37 13.98 0.30
C LYS A 141 -3.83 12.69 -0.33
N VAL A 142 -4.41 12.26 -1.45
CA VAL A 142 -3.91 11.14 -2.25
C VAL A 142 -2.48 11.43 -2.71
N CYS A 143 -2.24 12.59 -3.33
CA CYS A 143 -0.93 12.96 -3.84
C CYS A 143 0.11 13.19 -2.73
N LEU A 144 -0.30 13.80 -1.61
CA LEU A 144 0.57 13.99 -0.45
C LEU A 144 0.97 12.64 0.16
N SER A 145 0.05 11.67 0.23
CA SER A 145 0.34 10.34 0.77
C SER A 145 1.30 9.55 -0.12
N LEU A 146 1.17 9.67 -1.45
CA LEU A 146 2.14 9.13 -2.40
C LEU A 146 3.53 9.75 -2.20
N SER A 147 3.58 11.07 -2.03
CA SER A 147 4.82 11.80 -1.79
C SER A 147 5.47 11.38 -0.46
N ARG A 148 4.70 11.28 0.62
CA ARG A 148 5.16 10.80 1.92
C ARG A 148 5.74 9.39 1.86
N PHE A 149 5.08 8.47 1.15
CA PHE A 149 5.62 7.12 0.94
C PHE A 149 6.94 7.13 0.16
N ALA A 150 7.06 8.00 -0.86
CA ALA A 150 8.28 8.15 -1.64
C ALA A 150 9.44 8.67 -0.77
N GLU A 151 9.20 9.68 0.08
CA GLU A 151 10.19 10.21 1.01
C GLU A 151 10.70 9.15 2.00
N VAL A 152 9.80 8.39 2.62
CA VAL A 152 10.17 7.27 3.51
C VAL A 152 11.01 6.23 2.77
N SER A 153 10.62 5.88 1.53
CA SER A 153 11.36 4.92 0.71
C SER A 153 12.77 5.42 0.35
N ILE A 154 12.91 6.72 0.07
CA ILE A 154 14.20 7.36 -0.21
C ILE A 154 15.09 7.34 1.03
N SER A 155 14.56 7.70 2.21
CA SER A 155 15.30 7.64 3.47
C SER A 155 15.79 6.23 3.77
N ILE A 156 14.94 5.20 3.64
CA ILE A 156 15.35 3.80 3.84
C ILE A 156 16.47 3.39 2.87
N ALA A 157 16.36 3.76 1.59
CA ALA A 157 17.39 3.47 0.61
C ALA A 157 18.71 4.19 0.91
N LEU A 158 18.65 5.46 1.32
CA LEU A 158 19.82 6.25 1.73
C LEU A 158 20.49 5.64 2.95
N ASN A 159 19.73 5.32 3.99
CA ASN A 159 20.22 4.68 5.22
C ASN A 159 20.91 3.34 4.93
N PHE A 160 20.38 2.55 4.00
CA PHE A 160 21.03 1.33 3.54
C PHE A 160 22.40 1.63 2.90
N LEU A 161 22.45 2.56 1.96
CA LEU A 161 23.68 2.90 1.24
C LEU A 161 24.76 3.48 2.17
N LEU A 162 24.38 4.37 3.08
CA LEU A 162 25.25 4.95 4.10
C LEU A 162 25.82 3.88 5.02
N THR A 163 24.97 2.94 5.48
CA THR A 163 25.39 1.81 6.29
C THR A 163 26.40 0.91 5.56
N GLN A 164 26.19 0.67 4.26
CA GLN A 164 27.11 -0.13 3.46
C GLN A 164 28.44 0.60 3.21
N ALA A 165 28.40 1.92 2.96
CA ALA A 165 29.61 2.72 2.79
C ALA A 165 30.46 2.72 4.07
N ALA A 166 29.81 2.86 5.24
CA ALA A 166 30.48 2.78 6.53
C ALA A 166 31.11 1.41 6.81
N LYS A 167 30.38 0.31 6.52
CA LYS A 167 30.91 -1.07 6.64
C LYS A 167 32.13 -1.31 5.75
N ASN A 168 32.18 -0.65 4.59
CA ASN A 168 33.31 -0.74 3.66
C ASN A 168 34.47 0.22 4.00
N GLY A 169 34.39 0.95 5.12
CA GLY A 169 35.41 1.91 5.53
C GLY A 169 35.49 3.17 4.67
N GLN A 170 34.46 3.47 3.88
CA GLN A 170 34.44 4.63 2.98
C GLN A 170 34.04 5.92 3.70
N MET A 171 33.39 5.81 4.86
CA MET A 171 32.99 6.92 5.70
C MET A 171 32.76 6.47 7.16
N VAL A 172 32.58 7.43 8.07
CA VAL A 172 32.17 7.20 9.45
C VAL A 172 30.80 7.84 9.66
N LEU A 173 29.83 7.08 10.15
CA LEU A 173 28.50 7.61 10.50
C LEU A 173 28.58 8.37 11.82
N ALA A 174 27.95 9.53 11.90
CA ALA A 174 27.81 10.26 13.16
C ALA A 174 26.93 9.50 14.15
N ASN A 175 25.87 8.86 13.66
CA ASN A 175 25.01 7.96 14.42
C ASN A 175 24.71 6.68 13.63
N PRO A 176 25.22 5.50 14.03
CA PRO A 176 24.91 4.23 13.36
C PRO A 176 23.44 3.80 13.44
N ASP A 177 22.69 4.29 14.43
CA ASP A 177 21.26 4.00 14.57
C ASP A 177 20.37 4.94 13.74
N ASP A 178 20.95 6.04 13.25
CA ASP A 178 20.31 7.05 12.39
C ASP A 178 21.32 7.51 11.32
N PRO A 179 21.58 6.68 10.28
CA PRO A 179 22.70 6.89 9.36
C PRO A 179 22.64 8.21 8.59
N GLU A 180 21.45 8.73 8.28
CA GLU A 180 21.24 9.99 7.57
C GLU A 180 21.64 11.21 8.40
N SER A 181 21.58 11.12 9.72
CA SER A 181 21.93 12.21 10.62
C SER A 181 23.41 12.56 10.52
N GLY A 182 23.69 13.81 10.13
CA GLY A 182 25.04 14.33 9.98
C GLY A 182 25.87 13.70 8.85
N CYS A 183 25.26 12.95 7.92
CA CYS A 183 25.99 12.26 6.85
C CYS A 183 26.55 13.18 5.75
N GLY A 184 26.10 14.45 5.70
CA GLY A 184 26.53 15.43 4.71
C GLY A 184 25.93 15.24 3.31
N ILE A 185 24.98 14.32 3.14
CA ILE A 185 24.23 14.11 1.90
C ILE A 185 22.88 14.82 1.99
N ALA A 186 22.53 15.54 0.93
CA ALA A 186 21.19 16.11 0.74
C ALA A 186 20.57 15.54 -0.54
N ILE A 187 19.29 15.14 -0.47
CA ILE A 187 18.50 14.70 -1.62
C ILE A 187 17.42 15.75 -1.86
N LEU A 188 17.39 16.32 -3.06
CA LEU A 188 16.39 17.31 -3.45
C LEU A 188 15.35 16.64 -4.38
N GLY A 189 14.13 16.47 -3.87
CA GLY A 189 12.99 16.07 -4.68
C GLY A 189 12.65 17.21 -5.65
N MET A 190 12.68 16.94 -6.95
CA MET A 190 12.32 17.91 -7.99
C MET A 190 10.99 17.53 -8.64
N GLY A 191 10.33 18.49 -9.30
CA GLY A 191 9.05 18.28 -9.96
C GLY A 191 7.94 17.92 -8.96
N LYS A 192 7.08 16.95 -9.31
CA LYS A 192 5.91 16.57 -8.49
C LYS A 192 6.25 16.14 -7.08
N LEU A 193 7.34 15.38 -6.91
CA LEU A 193 7.80 14.99 -5.57
C LEU A 193 8.21 16.21 -4.75
N GLY A 194 8.96 17.15 -5.36
CA GLY A 194 9.36 18.39 -4.70
C GLY A 194 8.22 19.32 -4.33
N ALA A 195 7.10 19.22 -5.05
CA ALA A 195 5.88 19.97 -4.79
C ALA A 195 4.86 19.21 -3.90
N GLY A 196 5.15 17.96 -3.49
CA GLY A 196 4.24 17.15 -2.68
C GLY A 196 2.98 16.68 -3.41
N GLU A 197 3.00 16.70 -4.75
CA GLU A 197 1.87 16.38 -5.62
C GLU A 197 2.13 15.13 -6.48
N LEU A 198 2.88 14.16 -5.94
CA LEU A 198 3.17 12.91 -6.64
C LEU A 198 1.87 12.19 -7.03
N ASN A 199 1.78 11.74 -8.27
CA ASN A 199 0.61 11.08 -8.84
C ASN A 199 0.96 9.83 -9.65
#